data_AF-A0A7L2E3Q9-F1
#
_entry.id   AF-A0A7L2E3Q9-F1
#
_cell.length_a   1.000
_cell.length_b   1.000
_cell.length_c   1.000
_cell.angle_alpha   90.00
_cell.angle_beta   90.00
_cell.angle_gamma   90.00
#
_symmetry.space_group_name_H-M   'P 1'
#
loop_
_entity.id
_entity.type
_entity.pdbx_description
1 polymer ?
#
loop_
_entity_poly.entity_id
_entity_poly.type
_entity_poly.pdbx_seq_one_letter_code
_entity_poly.pdbx_strand_id
1 'polypeptide(L)'
;VNFDHFQILRAIGKGSFGKVCIVQKKDTEKMYAMKYMNKQQCIERDEVRNVFRELEILQEIEHVFLVNLWYSFQDEEDMFMVVDLLLGGDLRYHLQQNVQFTEETVKLYICEMALALDYLRSQHIIHRDVKPDNILLDEQGHAHLTDFNIATIIRDGERATALAGTKPYMAPEIFHSFLSGGTGYSFEVDWWSLGIMAYELLRGWRPYDIHSNNPVESLVQLFSTVSVQYSSAWSKETVALLRKLLTVNPEHRFSCLAHIQASAHLSGVVWSDVCEKRVEPGFVPNKGRLHCDPTFELEEMILESRPLHKKKKRLAKNKSRDNSKDSSQSENDYLQECLEAIQQDFVIFNREKLKKSQEPPSESVSASETTDEAE
;
A
#
# COMPACT_ATOMS: atom_id res chain seq x y z
N VAL A 1 -21.65 5.43 5.89
CA VAL A 1 -20.80 6.29 5.04
C VAL A 1 -20.85 5.70 3.63
N ASN A 2 -21.11 6.53 2.62
CA ASN A 2 -21.16 6.15 1.20
C ASN A 2 -20.57 7.28 0.35
N PHE A 3 -20.57 7.14 -0.98
CA PHE A 3 -19.98 8.11 -1.90
C PHE A 3 -20.48 9.55 -1.70
N ASP A 4 -21.78 9.75 -1.43
CA ASP A 4 -22.38 11.08 -1.28
C ASP A 4 -21.86 11.84 -0.04
N HIS A 5 -21.21 11.16 0.91
CA HIS A 5 -20.60 11.78 2.09
C HIS A 5 -19.25 12.45 1.78
N PHE A 6 -18.71 12.27 0.57
CA PHE A 6 -17.42 12.82 0.16
C PHE A 6 -17.59 13.87 -0.94
N GLN A 7 -16.74 14.88 -0.91
CA GLN A 7 -16.50 15.79 -2.01
C GLN A 7 -15.22 15.36 -2.72
N ILE A 8 -15.32 15.12 -4.03
CA ILE A 8 -14.18 14.76 -4.86
C ILE A 8 -13.45 16.05 -5.23
N LEU A 9 -12.14 16.08 -5.07
CA LEU A 9 -11.34 17.27 -5.30
C LEU A 9 -10.45 17.14 -6.53
N ARG A 10 -9.49 16.20 -6.53
CA ARG A 10 -8.47 16.10 -7.58
C ARG A 10 -8.01 14.67 -7.78
N ALA A 11 -7.80 14.23 -9.02
CA ALA A 11 -7.14 12.96 -9.32
C ALA A 11 -5.63 13.04 -9.05
N ILE A 12 -5.09 12.04 -8.33
CA ILE A 12 -3.67 11.95 -7.97
C ILE A 12 -2.98 10.70 -8.50
N GLY A 13 -3.74 9.76 -9.04
CA GLY A 13 -3.19 8.55 -9.61
C GLY A 13 -4.19 7.77 -10.45
N LYS A 14 -3.66 6.82 -11.21
CA LYS A 14 -4.43 5.89 -12.04
C LYS A 14 -4.05 4.47 -11.62
N GLY A 15 -5.02 3.73 -11.10
CA GLY A 15 -4.87 2.33 -10.78
C GLY A 15 -5.18 1.45 -11.99
N SER A 16 -4.95 0.15 -11.85
CA SER A 16 -5.23 -0.85 -12.89
C SER A 16 -6.69 -0.87 -13.35
N PHE A 17 -7.62 -0.56 -12.45
CA PHE A 17 -9.08 -0.70 -12.64
C PHE A 17 -9.85 0.62 -12.42
N GLY A 18 -9.14 1.74 -12.32
CA GLY A 18 -9.76 3.04 -12.06
C GLY A 18 -8.79 4.13 -11.66
N LYS A 19 -9.23 5.04 -10.80
CA LYS A 19 -8.48 6.24 -10.42
C LYS A 19 -8.31 6.32 -8.91
N VAL A 20 -7.37 7.15 -8.48
CA VAL A 20 -7.20 7.55 -7.09
C VAL A 20 -7.40 9.07 -7.03
N CYS A 21 -8.34 9.53 -6.21
CA CYS A 21 -8.62 10.95 -6.04
C CYS A 21 -8.47 11.38 -4.59
N ILE A 22 -8.05 12.62 -4.39
CA ILE A 22 -8.19 13.32 -3.12
C ILE A 22 -9.68 13.60 -2.90
N VAL A 23 -10.16 13.26 -1.70
CA VAL A 23 -11.54 13.48 -1.30
C VAL A 23 -11.60 14.13 0.08
N GLN A 24 -12.62 14.94 0.30
CA GLN A 24 -12.91 15.55 1.60
C GLN A 24 -14.22 14.98 2.15
N LYS A 25 -14.21 14.48 3.39
CA LYS A 25 -15.43 14.03 4.06
C LYS A 25 -16.23 15.24 4.54
N LYS A 26 -17.48 15.38 4.11
CA LYS A 26 -18.25 16.64 4.23
C LYS A 26 -18.56 17.08 5.66
N ASP A 27 -18.71 16.15 6.58
CA ASP A 27 -19.10 16.44 7.98
C ASP A 27 -17.93 16.82 8.88
N THR A 28 -16.72 16.40 8.53
CA THR A 28 -15.50 16.50 9.35
C THR A 28 -14.41 17.33 8.66
N GLU A 29 -14.61 17.65 7.38
CA GLU A 29 -13.65 18.32 6.51
C GLU A 29 -12.30 17.59 6.37
N LYS A 30 -12.20 16.35 6.87
CA LYS A 30 -10.99 15.54 6.83
C LYS A 30 -10.75 15.02 5.41
N MET A 31 -9.49 15.08 5.00
CA MET A 31 -9.01 14.72 3.67
C MET A 31 -8.51 13.27 3.64
N TYR A 32 -8.79 12.58 2.53
CA TYR A 32 -8.44 11.18 2.30
C TYR A 32 -8.04 10.96 0.84
N ALA A 33 -7.44 9.82 0.56
CA ALA A 33 -7.34 9.28 -0.80
C ALA A 33 -8.46 8.25 -1.01
N MET A 34 -9.21 8.36 -2.11
CA MET A 34 -10.24 7.41 -2.51
C MET A 34 -9.82 6.69 -3.79
N LYS A 35 -9.67 5.37 -3.71
CA LYS A 35 -9.44 4.46 -4.86
C LYS A 35 -10.80 3.98 -5.37
N TYR A 36 -11.04 4.21 -6.66
CA TYR A 36 -12.22 3.74 -7.40
C TYR A 36 -11.85 2.53 -8.23
N MET A 37 -12.62 1.47 -8.14
CA MET A 37 -12.39 0.23 -8.89
C MET A 37 -13.66 -0.14 -9.62
N ASN A 38 -13.62 -0.12 -10.95
CA ASN A 38 -14.80 -0.41 -11.75
C ASN A 38 -15.12 -1.90 -11.71
N LYS A 39 -16.34 -2.25 -11.29
CA LYS A 39 -16.76 -3.64 -11.08
C LYS A 39 -16.67 -4.46 -12.36
N GLN A 40 -17.14 -3.91 -13.48
CA GLN A 40 -17.09 -4.58 -14.77
C GLN A 40 -15.64 -4.85 -15.21
N GLN A 41 -14.74 -3.86 -15.11
CA GLN A 41 -13.32 -4.05 -15.43
C GLN A 41 -12.63 -5.06 -14.51
N CYS A 42 -13.01 -5.13 -13.23
CA CYS A 42 -12.51 -6.14 -12.31
C CYS A 42 -12.98 -7.55 -12.70
N ILE A 43 -14.23 -7.71 -13.16
CA ILE A 43 -14.76 -9.00 -13.63
C ILE A 43 -14.06 -9.45 -14.92
N GLU A 44 -13.97 -8.55 -15.90
CA GLU A 44 -13.35 -8.84 -17.21
C GLU A 44 -11.87 -9.26 -17.10
N ARG A 45 -11.20 -8.88 -16.02
CA ARG A 45 -9.79 -9.21 -15.76
C ARG A 45 -9.58 -10.30 -14.71
N ASP A 46 -10.64 -10.87 -14.15
CA ASP A 46 -10.61 -11.87 -13.06
C ASP A 46 -9.91 -11.37 -11.78
N GLU A 47 -10.11 -10.09 -11.44
CA GLU A 47 -9.40 -9.39 -10.36
C GLU A 47 -10.26 -9.12 -9.13
N VAL A 48 -11.56 -9.44 -9.18
CA VAL A 48 -12.51 -9.25 -8.07
C VAL A 48 -12.00 -9.92 -6.78
N ARG A 49 -11.45 -11.14 -6.88
CA ARG A 49 -10.90 -11.88 -5.74
C ARG A 49 -9.70 -11.19 -5.11
N ASN A 50 -8.84 -10.55 -5.91
CA ASN A 50 -7.68 -9.82 -5.40
C ASN A 50 -8.12 -8.55 -4.69
N VAL A 51 -9.12 -7.83 -5.23
CA VAL A 51 -9.71 -6.64 -4.57
C VAL A 51 -10.34 -7.02 -3.22
N PHE A 52 -11.10 -8.11 -3.15
CA PHE A 52 -11.70 -8.56 -1.89
C PHE A 52 -10.64 -9.00 -0.87
N ARG A 53 -9.61 -9.71 -1.31
CA ARG A 53 -8.47 -10.06 -0.43
C ARG A 53 -7.73 -8.83 0.09
N GLU A 54 -7.48 -7.83 -0.76
CA GLU A 54 -6.87 -6.56 -0.37
C GLU A 54 -7.73 -5.87 0.70
N LEU A 55 -9.05 -5.81 0.50
CA LEU A 55 -10.01 -5.26 1.45
C LEU A 55 -10.03 -6.02 2.78
N GLU A 56 -10.05 -7.35 2.75
CA GLU A 56 -10.01 -8.19 3.96
C GLU A 56 -8.75 -7.91 4.78
N ILE A 57 -7.58 -7.86 4.13
CA ILE A 57 -6.30 -7.56 4.79
C ILE A 57 -6.33 -6.16 5.40
N LEU A 58 -6.77 -5.15 4.64
CA LEU A 58 -6.76 -3.76 5.08
C LEU A 58 -7.76 -3.43 6.19
N GLN A 59 -8.80 -4.26 6.37
CA GLN A 59 -9.75 -4.12 7.47
C GLN A 59 -9.14 -4.52 8.81
N GLU A 60 -8.28 -5.54 8.82
CA GLU A 60 -7.69 -6.11 10.03
C GLU A 60 -6.41 -5.41 10.48
N ILE A 61 -5.76 -4.65 9.59
CA ILE A 61 -4.50 -3.97 9.91
C ILE A 61 -4.67 -2.48 10.22
N GLU A 62 -3.85 -2.00 11.15
CA GLU A 62 -3.68 -0.59 11.48
C GLU A 62 -2.29 -0.33 12.06
N HIS A 63 -1.51 0.53 11.40
CA HIS A 63 -0.17 0.85 11.87
C HIS A 63 0.30 2.23 11.36
N VAL A 64 1.14 2.89 12.16
CA VAL A 64 1.57 4.29 11.94
C VAL A 64 2.38 4.49 10.65
N PHE A 65 3.02 3.43 10.15
CA PHE A 65 3.81 3.40 8.91
C PHE A 65 3.13 2.60 7.79
N LEU A 66 1.82 2.37 7.88
CA LEU A 66 1.00 1.83 6.80
C LEU A 66 0.01 2.90 6.32
N VAL A 67 -0.41 2.80 5.06
CA VAL A 67 -1.59 3.51 4.57
C VAL A 67 -2.84 2.77 5.02
N ASN A 68 -3.56 3.34 5.99
CA ASN A 68 -4.67 2.65 6.65
C ASN A 68 -5.99 2.87 5.92
N LEU A 69 -6.80 1.81 5.81
CA LEU A 69 -8.17 1.89 5.29
C LEU A 69 -9.11 2.48 6.34
N TRP A 70 -9.87 3.51 5.98
CA TRP A 70 -10.88 4.12 6.85
C TRP A 70 -12.30 3.68 6.51
N TYR A 71 -12.61 3.57 5.22
CA TYR A 71 -13.95 3.22 4.76
C TYR A 71 -13.87 2.36 3.49
N SER A 72 -14.78 1.39 3.38
CA SER A 72 -15.09 0.73 2.12
C SER A 72 -16.60 0.76 1.86
N PHE A 73 -16.98 1.00 0.62
CA PHE A 73 -18.38 0.96 0.17
C PHE A 73 -18.41 0.70 -1.34
N GLN A 74 -19.60 0.52 -1.89
CA GLN A 74 -19.81 0.26 -3.31
C GLN A 74 -21.10 0.97 -3.78
N ASP A 75 -21.19 1.19 -5.08
CA ASP A 75 -22.43 1.57 -5.77
C ASP A 75 -22.73 0.61 -6.92
N GLU A 76 -23.59 1.00 -7.86
CA GLU A 76 -23.97 0.15 -9.01
C GLU A 76 -22.78 -0.19 -9.94
N GLU A 77 -21.79 0.70 -10.05
CA GLU A 77 -20.72 0.60 -11.06
C GLU A 77 -19.34 0.35 -10.45
N ASP A 78 -19.08 0.90 -9.26
CA ASP A 78 -17.74 0.97 -8.68
C ASP A 78 -17.70 0.46 -7.23
N MET A 79 -16.53 -0.06 -6.85
CA MET A 79 -16.12 -0.32 -5.47
C MET A 79 -15.16 0.78 -5.03
N PHE A 80 -15.25 1.19 -3.77
CA PHE A 80 -14.52 2.32 -3.22
C PHE A 80 -13.74 1.92 -1.98
N MET A 81 -12.47 2.34 -1.95
CA MET A 81 -11.61 2.27 -0.76
C MET A 81 -11.16 3.67 -0.41
N VAL A 82 -11.39 4.08 0.84
CA VAL A 82 -10.96 5.38 1.35
C VAL A 82 -9.87 5.16 2.38
N VAL A 83 -8.67 5.65 2.08
CA VAL A 83 -7.44 5.41 2.84
C VAL A 83 -6.79 6.73 3.26
N ASP A 84 -5.75 6.64 4.09
CA ASP A 84 -4.92 7.80 4.45
C ASP A 84 -4.43 8.57 3.21
N LEU A 85 -4.48 9.91 3.27
CA LEU A 85 -3.93 10.78 2.24
C LEU A 85 -2.49 11.14 2.57
N LEU A 86 -1.57 10.74 1.70
CA LEU A 86 -0.14 11.07 1.80
C LEU A 86 0.27 11.97 0.65
N LEU A 87 0.63 13.22 0.98
CA LEU A 87 0.87 14.29 0.00
C LEU A 87 2.33 14.40 -0.47
N GLY A 88 3.24 13.65 0.16
CA GLY A 88 4.66 13.65 -0.17
C GLY A 88 5.01 12.88 -1.45
N GLY A 89 4.04 12.18 -2.06
CA GLY A 89 4.26 11.33 -3.24
C GLY A 89 5.00 10.03 -2.90
N ASP A 90 5.21 9.19 -3.91
CA ASP A 90 5.94 7.93 -3.76
C ASP A 90 7.47 8.13 -3.90
N LEU A 91 8.26 7.23 -3.31
CA LEU A 91 9.73 7.29 -3.39
C LEU A 91 10.26 7.08 -4.82
N ARG A 92 9.51 6.39 -5.70
CA ARG A 92 9.90 6.24 -7.11
C ARG A 92 9.92 7.59 -7.82
N TYR A 93 8.91 8.43 -7.62
CA TYR A 93 8.85 9.78 -8.18
C TYR A 93 10.10 10.58 -7.79
N HIS A 94 10.48 10.56 -6.51
CA HIS A 94 11.66 11.28 -6.03
C HIS A 94 12.98 10.75 -6.64
N LEU A 95 13.11 9.43 -6.81
CA LEU A 95 14.23 8.83 -7.55
C LEU A 95 14.28 9.32 -9.00
N GLN A 96 13.14 9.40 -9.69
CA GLN A 96 13.06 9.89 -11.07
C GLN A 96 13.41 11.38 -11.20
N GLN A 97 13.16 12.17 -10.15
CA GLN A 97 13.61 13.56 -10.05
C GLN A 97 15.11 13.69 -9.67
N ASN A 98 15.86 12.58 -9.62
CA ASN A 98 17.27 12.52 -9.25
C ASN A 98 17.56 13.02 -7.83
N VAL A 99 16.59 12.91 -6.91
CA VAL A 99 16.83 13.19 -5.48
C VAL A 99 17.93 12.28 -4.96
N GLN A 100 18.92 12.87 -4.30
CA GLN A 100 20.01 12.14 -3.65
C GLN A 100 19.69 11.99 -2.17
N PHE A 101 19.31 10.79 -1.74
CA PHE A 101 19.04 10.52 -0.34
C PHE A 101 20.34 10.30 0.43
N THR A 102 20.41 10.86 1.64
CA THR A 102 21.57 10.67 2.52
C THR A 102 21.49 9.31 3.23
N GLU A 103 22.61 8.82 3.76
CA GLU A 103 22.64 7.60 4.57
C GLU A 103 21.70 7.68 5.78
N GLU A 104 21.64 8.83 6.47
CA GLU A 104 20.75 9.02 7.62
C GLU A 104 19.27 9.03 7.21
N THR A 105 18.92 9.58 6.04
CA THR A 105 17.55 9.52 5.51
C THR A 105 17.13 8.09 5.21
N VAL A 106 17.97 7.33 4.49
CA VAL A 106 17.65 5.94 4.14
C VAL A 106 17.62 5.05 5.38
N LYS A 107 18.51 5.30 6.35
CA LYS A 107 18.50 4.63 7.65
C LYS A 107 17.17 4.82 8.39
N LEU A 108 16.60 6.03 8.38
CA LEU A 108 15.27 6.26 8.98
C LEU A 108 14.18 5.48 8.23
N TYR A 109 14.16 5.51 6.89
CA TYR A 109 13.20 4.73 6.10
C TYR A 109 13.30 3.22 6.36
N ILE A 110 14.52 2.69 6.56
CA ILE A 110 14.70 1.31 7.00
C ILE A 110 14.05 1.08 8.36
N CYS A 111 14.20 2.00 9.32
CA CYS A 111 13.60 1.85 10.65
C CYS A 111 12.07 1.85 10.60
N GLU A 112 11.47 2.79 9.86
CA GLU A 112 10.02 2.91 9.69
C GLU A 112 9.43 1.68 9.01
N MET A 113 10.05 1.23 7.92
CA MET A 113 9.63 0.02 7.22
C MET A 113 9.90 -1.24 8.03
N ALA A 114 10.97 -1.31 8.82
CA ALA A 114 11.21 -2.43 9.73
C ALA A 114 10.08 -2.58 10.75
N LEU A 115 9.59 -1.47 11.32
CA LEU A 115 8.43 -1.49 12.22
C LEU A 115 7.16 -1.95 11.49
N ALA A 116 6.91 -1.43 10.29
CA ALA A 116 5.75 -1.85 9.48
C ALA A 116 5.79 -3.34 9.12
N LEU A 117 6.94 -3.86 8.68
CA LEU A 117 7.11 -5.26 8.28
C LEU A 117 7.04 -6.22 9.46
N ASP A 118 7.57 -5.84 10.61
CA ASP A 118 7.47 -6.66 11.83
C ASP A 118 6.02 -6.72 12.34
N TYR A 119 5.29 -5.60 12.26
CA TYR A 119 3.86 -5.58 12.50
C TYR A 119 3.10 -6.49 11.52
N LEU A 120 3.32 -6.40 10.20
CA LEU A 120 2.67 -7.28 9.22
C LEU A 120 2.96 -8.76 9.49
N ARG A 121 4.22 -9.09 9.85
CA ARG A 121 4.58 -10.44 10.28
C ARG A 121 3.76 -10.90 11.49
N SER A 122 3.56 -10.03 12.49
CA SER A 122 2.71 -10.35 13.66
C SER A 122 1.24 -10.60 13.29
N GLN A 123 0.79 -10.05 12.16
CA GLN A 123 -0.54 -10.26 11.58
C GLN A 123 -0.56 -11.38 10.53
N HIS A 124 0.53 -12.17 10.43
CA HIS A 124 0.67 -13.26 9.48
C HIS A 124 0.57 -12.84 8.00
N ILE A 125 0.92 -11.59 7.67
CA ILE A 125 0.84 -11.04 6.31
C ILE A 125 2.25 -10.91 5.70
N ILE A 126 2.39 -11.36 4.45
CA ILE A 126 3.51 -11.00 3.57
C ILE A 126 3.00 -9.97 2.56
N HIS A 127 3.71 -8.86 2.40
CA HIS A 127 3.37 -7.81 1.45
C HIS A 127 3.69 -8.20 -0.01
N ARG A 128 4.86 -8.79 -0.26
CA ARG A 128 5.38 -9.26 -1.56
C ARG A 128 5.71 -8.21 -2.62
N ASP A 129 5.41 -6.93 -2.37
CA ASP A 129 5.69 -5.84 -3.32
C ASP A 129 6.32 -4.58 -2.68
N VAL A 130 7.24 -4.76 -1.72
CA VAL A 130 7.99 -3.62 -1.14
C VAL A 130 8.95 -3.05 -2.18
N LYS A 131 8.71 -1.81 -2.61
CA LYS A 131 9.52 -1.10 -3.61
C LYS A 131 9.25 0.41 -3.53
N PRO A 132 10.11 1.28 -4.11
CA PRO A 132 9.92 2.73 -4.04
C PRO A 132 8.53 3.23 -4.48
N ASP A 133 7.93 2.58 -5.47
CA ASP A 133 6.61 2.90 -6.01
C ASP A 133 5.47 2.71 -4.98
N ASN A 134 5.68 1.83 -3.99
CA ASN A 134 4.70 1.47 -2.96
C ASN A 134 5.05 2.06 -1.58
N ILE A 135 6.03 2.96 -1.51
CA ILE A 135 6.36 3.72 -0.29
C ILE A 135 5.98 5.17 -0.51
N LEU A 136 4.95 5.63 0.19
CA LEU A 136 4.48 7.01 0.14
C LEU A 136 5.06 7.82 1.29
N LEU A 137 5.34 9.10 1.03
CA LEU A 137 5.80 10.05 2.04
C LEU A 137 4.63 10.90 2.55
N ASP A 138 4.57 11.13 3.86
CA ASP A 138 3.71 12.18 4.42
C ASP A 138 4.32 13.59 4.23
N GLU A 139 3.63 14.62 4.71
CA GLU A 139 4.08 16.01 4.60
C GLU A 139 5.33 16.33 5.44
N GLN A 140 5.66 15.48 6.40
CA GLN A 140 6.85 15.57 7.25
C GLN A 140 8.00 14.71 6.70
N GLY A 141 7.74 13.88 5.68
CA GLY A 141 8.75 13.04 5.03
C GLY A 141 8.85 11.63 5.61
N HIS A 142 7.90 11.17 6.44
CA HIS A 142 7.90 9.79 6.94
C HIS A 142 7.36 8.82 5.90
N ALA A 143 7.98 7.64 5.80
CA ALA A 143 7.65 6.61 4.86
C ALA A 143 6.48 5.72 5.34
N HIS A 144 5.55 5.44 4.44
CA HIS A 144 4.41 4.57 4.68
C HIS A 144 4.28 3.55 3.56
N LEU A 145 4.11 2.28 3.93
CA LEU A 145 3.86 1.22 2.98
C LEU A 145 2.39 1.23 2.55
N THR A 146 2.16 1.09 1.23
CA THR A 146 0.84 1.02 0.61
C THR A 146 0.77 -0.14 -0.39
N ASP A 147 -0.41 -0.33 -0.98
CA ASP A 147 -0.70 -1.27 -2.07
C ASP A 147 -0.58 -2.76 -1.72
N PHE A 148 -1.62 -3.29 -1.07
CA PHE A 148 -1.70 -4.69 -0.62
C PHE A 148 -2.33 -5.63 -1.67
N ASN A 149 -2.45 -5.21 -2.94
CA ASN A 149 -3.12 -5.98 -4.02
C ASN A 149 -2.61 -7.43 -4.13
N ILE A 150 -1.30 -7.64 -3.93
CA ILE A 150 -0.67 -8.97 -3.99
C ILE A 150 -0.23 -9.48 -2.62
N ALA A 151 -0.65 -8.87 -1.52
CA ALA A 151 -0.35 -9.38 -0.19
C ALA A 151 -1.02 -10.74 0.03
N THR A 152 -0.50 -11.53 0.97
CA THR A 152 -1.09 -12.83 1.34
C THR A 152 -0.96 -13.09 2.82
N ILE A 153 -1.96 -13.75 3.39
CA ILE A 153 -1.92 -14.27 4.75
C ILE A 153 -1.29 -15.67 4.70
N ILE A 154 -0.36 -15.95 5.60
CA ILE A 154 0.29 -17.26 5.75
C ILE A 154 0.24 -17.71 7.21
N ARG A 155 -0.39 -18.85 7.47
CA ARG A 155 -0.50 -19.39 8.83
C ARG A 155 0.85 -19.90 9.32
N ASP A 156 0.96 -20.09 10.64
CA ASP A 156 2.18 -20.63 11.24
C ASP A 156 2.55 -21.99 10.64
N GLY A 157 3.80 -22.08 10.16
CA GLY A 157 4.34 -23.27 9.51
C GLY A 157 3.99 -23.42 8.03
N GLU A 158 3.10 -22.58 7.48
CA GLU A 158 2.81 -22.54 6.05
C GLU A 158 3.83 -21.66 5.30
N ARG A 159 3.99 -21.95 4.00
CA ARG A 159 4.85 -21.17 3.09
C ARG A 159 4.11 -20.88 1.80
N ALA A 160 4.32 -19.66 1.28
CA ALA A 160 3.79 -19.28 -0.02
C ALA A 160 4.67 -19.87 -1.13
N THR A 161 4.05 -20.25 -2.25
CA THR A 161 4.75 -20.86 -3.39
C THR A 161 4.52 -20.12 -4.71
N ALA A 162 3.50 -19.25 -4.75
CA ALA A 162 3.15 -18.49 -5.95
C ALA A 162 4.24 -17.49 -6.33
N LEU A 163 4.57 -17.39 -7.61
CA LEU A 163 5.44 -16.36 -8.16
C LEU A 163 4.67 -15.04 -8.25
N ALA A 164 4.78 -14.20 -7.21
CA ALA A 164 4.11 -12.90 -7.12
C ALA A 164 5.09 -11.83 -6.63
N GLY A 165 5.06 -10.65 -7.26
CA GLY A 165 5.94 -9.53 -6.95
C GLY A 165 6.56 -8.89 -8.18
N THR A 166 7.20 -7.75 -7.98
CA THR A 166 7.96 -7.05 -9.03
C THR A 166 9.37 -7.63 -9.12
N LYS A 167 9.68 -8.42 -10.18
CA LYS A 167 10.92 -9.22 -10.32
C LYS A 167 12.22 -8.59 -9.78
N PRO A 168 12.55 -7.31 -10.05
CA PRO A 168 13.78 -6.70 -9.57
C PRO A 168 13.90 -6.54 -8.04
N TYR A 169 12.78 -6.63 -7.31
CA TYR A 169 12.72 -6.55 -5.85
C TYR A 169 12.46 -7.91 -5.18
N MET A 170 12.16 -8.94 -5.97
CA MET A 170 11.83 -10.27 -5.45
C MET A 170 13.06 -10.98 -4.91
N ALA A 171 12.88 -11.68 -3.80
CA ALA A 171 13.93 -12.46 -3.17
C ALA A 171 14.26 -13.74 -3.98
N PRO A 172 15.52 -14.22 -3.93
CA PRO A 172 15.97 -15.39 -4.70
C PRO A 172 15.11 -16.65 -4.46
N GLU A 173 14.69 -16.87 -3.21
CA GLU A 173 13.90 -18.04 -2.83
C GLU A 173 12.50 -18.10 -3.48
N ILE A 174 11.94 -16.96 -3.91
CA ILE A 174 10.66 -16.95 -4.64
C ILE A 174 10.84 -17.64 -6.01
N PHE A 175 11.95 -17.36 -6.70
CA PHE A 175 12.28 -17.97 -7.98
C PHE A 175 12.62 -19.45 -7.85
N HIS A 176 13.37 -19.82 -6.80
CA HIS A 176 13.65 -21.23 -6.49
C HIS A 176 12.38 -22.02 -6.17
N SER A 177 11.46 -21.45 -5.39
CA SER A 177 10.16 -22.05 -5.10
C SER A 177 9.38 -22.34 -6.39
N PHE A 178 9.36 -21.38 -7.31
CA PHE A 178 8.64 -21.50 -8.58
C PHE A 178 9.21 -22.58 -9.51
N LEU A 179 10.54 -22.65 -9.68
CA LEU A 179 11.16 -23.57 -10.64
C LEU A 179 11.23 -25.02 -10.15
N SER A 180 11.58 -25.21 -8.88
CA SER A 180 11.93 -26.55 -8.37
C SER A 180 10.86 -27.14 -7.46
N GLY A 181 9.69 -26.49 -7.34
CA GLY A 181 8.70 -26.85 -6.33
C GLY A 181 9.32 -26.82 -4.93
N GLY A 182 10.18 -25.83 -4.69
CA GLY A 182 10.98 -25.69 -3.47
C GLY A 182 10.11 -25.56 -2.21
N THR A 183 10.74 -25.41 -1.05
CA THR A 183 10.06 -25.36 0.25
C THR A 183 9.11 -24.16 0.42
N GLY A 184 8.99 -23.27 -0.57
CA GLY A 184 8.24 -22.03 -0.48
C GLY A 184 9.02 -20.92 0.23
N TYR A 185 8.40 -19.75 0.33
CA TYR A 185 8.94 -18.57 0.99
C TYR A 185 8.00 -18.07 2.09
N SER A 186 8.55 -17.27 3.01
CA SER A 186 7.80 -16.67 4.11
C SER A 186 8.17 -15.18 4.23
N PHE A 187 8.01 -14.59 5.41
CA PHE A 187 8.17 -13.16 5.67
C PHE A 187 9.54 -12.59 5.30
N GLU A 188 10.58 -13.41 5.16
CA GLU A 188 11.95 -12.97 4.84
C GLU A 188 12.06 -12.27 3.48
N VAL A 189 11.09 -12.46 2.60
CA VAL A 189 11.09 -11.86 1.26
C VAL A 189 10.92 -10.34 1.30
N ASP A 190 10.09 -9.81 2.21
CA ASP A 190 9.83 -8.37 2.30
C ASP A 190 11.06 -7.63 2.82
N TRP A 191 11.85 -8.27 3.69
CA TRP A 191 13.12 -7.74 4.19
C TRP A 191 14.21 -7.70 3.13
N TRP A 192 14.24 -8.68 2.22
CA TRP A 192 15.09 -8.61 1.03
C TRP A 192 14.72 -7.42 0.16
N SER A 193 13.43 -7.25 -0.13
CA SER A 193 12.91 -6.14 -0.92
C SER A 193 13.20 -4.78 -0.29
N LEU A 194 13.12 -4.67 1.05
CA LEU A 194 13.60 -3.50 1.80
C LEU A 194 15.10 -3.22 1.56
N GLY A 195 15.93 -4.26 1.54
CA GLY A 195 17.36 -4.15 1.20
C GLY A 195 17.60 -3.64 -0.21
N ILE A 196 16.85 -4.14 -1.20
CA ILE A 196 16.93 -3.69 -2.60
C ILE A 196 16.54 -2.21 -2.69
N MET A 197 15.44 -1.84 -2.05
CA MET A 197 14.94 -0.47 -2.01
C MET A 197 15.96 0.48 -1.36
N ALA A 198 16.49 0.13 -0.19
CA ALA A 198 17.48 0.95 0.52
C ALA A 198 18.76 1.14 -0.32
N TYR A 199 19.25 0.08 -0.97
CA TYR A 199 20.37 0.17 -1.89
C TYR A 199 20.06 1.14 -3.05
N GLU A 200 18.88 1.02 -3.66
CA GLU A 200 18.47 1.85 -4.78
C GLU A 200 18.34 3.33 -4.39
N LEU A 201 17.82 3.63 -3.19
CA LEU A 201 17.73 5.00 -2.68
C LEU A 201 19.10 5.65 -2.47
N LEU A 202 20.09 4.88 -2.02
CA LEU A 202 21.47 5.37 -1.82
C LEU A 202 22.26 5.49 -3.11
N ARG A 203 21.98 4.62 -4.09
CA ARG A 203 22.79 4.50 -5.31
C ARG A 203 22.17 5.21 -6.52
N GLY A 204 20.84 5.34 -6.55
CA GLY A 204 20.05 5.74 -7.71
C GLY A 204 19.72 4.59 -8.67
N TRP A 205 20.25 3.39 -8.45
CA TRP A 205 19.93 2.19 -9.23
C TRP A 205 20.03 0.93 -8.37
N ARG A 206 19.37 -0.15 -8.82
CA ARG A 206 19.29 -1.43 -8.11
C ARG A 206 20.61 -2.21 -8.13
N PRO A 207 20.86 -3.10 -7.15
CA PRO A 207 22.10 -3.87 -7.09
C PRO A 207 22.21 -4.98 -8.14
N TYR A 208 21.07 -5.42 -8.70
CA TYR A 208 20.99 -6.43 -9.74
C TYR A 208 20.31 -5.86 -10.98
N ASP A 209 20.84 -6.20 -12.15
CA ASP A 209 20.24 -5.84 -13.43
C ASP A 209 19.14 -6.85 -13.80
N ILE A 210 17.94 -6.59 -13.30
CA ILE A 210 16.75 -7.43 -13.48
C ILE A 210 15.65 -6.58 -14.11
N HIS A 211 14.98 -7.17 -15.09
CA HIS A 211 13.83 -6.64 -15.79
C HIS A 211 12.67 -7.65 -15.75
N SER A 212 11.46 -7.17 -16.04
CA SER A 212 10.24 -7.99 -16.02
C SER A 212 10.25 -9.15 -17.02
N ASN A 213 10.99 -9.02 -18.12
CA ASN A 213 11.08 -10.03 -19.19
C ASN A 213 12.18 -11.08 -18.96
N ASN A 214 13.05 -10.93 -17.95
CA ASN A 214 14.08 -11.94 -17.70
C ASN A 214 13.46 -13.29 -17.32
N PRO A 215 13.94 -14.41 -17.90
CA PRO A 215 13.49 -15.75 -17.55
C PRO A 215 13.95 -16.14 -16.15
N VAL A 216 13.14 -16.91 -15.42
CA VAL A 216 13.36 -17.19 -14.00
C VAL A 216 14.66 -17.96 -13.75
N GLU A 217 15.03 -18.85 -14.67
CA GLU A 217 16.27 -19.64 -14.63
C GLU A 217 17.51 -18.74 -14.65
N SER A 218 17.49 -17.67 -15.46
CA SER A 218 18.58 -16.70 -15.52
C SER A 218 18.73 -15.91 -14.22
N LEU A 219 17.61 -15.65 -13.51
CA LEU A 219 17.62 -14.93 -12.24
C LEU A 219 18.23 -15.77 -11.12
N VAL A 220 17.91 -17.06 -11.07
CA VAL A 220 18.53 -18.00 -10.13
C VAL A 220 20.05 -18.08 -10.34
N GLN A 221 20.49 -18.15 -11.59
CA GLN A 221 21.92 -18.12 -11.91
C GLN A 221 22.57 -16.79 -11.53
N LEU A 222 21.88 -15.66 -11.78
CA LEU A 222 22.36 -14.32 -11.43
C LEU A 222 22.66 -14.21 -9.93
N PHE A 223 21.71 -14.59 -9.07
CA PHE A 223 21.91 -14.52 -7.60
C PHE A 223 23.01 -15.45 -7.08
N SER A 224 23.31 -16.51 -7.82
CA SER A 224 24.38 -17.45 -7.47
C SER A 224 25.78 -17.01 -7.92
N THR A 225 25.87 -16.11 -8.90
CA THR A 225 27.14 -15.75 -9.57
C THR A 225 27.54 -14.29 -9.38
N VAL A 226 26.58 -13.38 -9.21
CA VAL A 226 26.81 -11.95 -9.09
C VAL A 226 26.77 -11.52 -7.63
N SER A 227 27.86 -10.89 -7.18
CA SER A 227 27.94 -10.25 -5.86
C SER A 227 27.54 -8.78 -5.95
N VAL A 228 26.76 -8.32 -4.97
CA VAL A 228 26.37 -6.92 -4.83
C VAL A 228 27.62 -6.05 -4.66
N GLN A 229 27.73 -5.01 -5.48
CA GLN A 229 28.81 -4.03 -5.40
C GLN A 229 28.40 -2.89 -4.49
N TYR A 230 29.21 -2.59 -3.46
CA TYR A 230 28.93 -1.52 -2.51
C TYR A 230 29.83 -0.32 -2.77
N SER A 231 29.29 0.89 -2.65
CA SER A 231 30.11 2.11 -2.80
C SER A 231 31.15 2.19 -1.69
N SER A 232 32.39 2.55 -2.04
CA SER A 232 33.42 2.86 -1.05
C SER A 232 33.16 4.17 -0.29
N ALA A 233 32.23 4.99 -0.78
CA ALA A 233 31.80 6.23 -0.13
C ALA A 233 30.82 5.99 1.03
N TRP A 234 30.19 4.82 1.10
CA TRP A 234 29.22 4.51 2.16
C TRP A 234 29.92 4.13 3.45
N SER A 235 29.28 4.44 4.58
CA SER A 235 29.76 3.98 5.89
C SER A 235 29.85 2.46 5.97
N LYS A 236 30.78 1.95 6.79
CA LYS A 236 30.96 0.50 6.97
C LYS A 236 29.71 -0.13 7.58
N GLU A 237 29.02 0.64 8.40
CA GLU A 237 27.81 0.29 9.12
C GLU A 237 26.62 0.13 8.15
N THR A 238 26.42 1.07 7.22
CA THR A 238 25.40 0.95 6.16
C THR A 238 25.66 -0.26 5.28
N VAL A 239 26.91 -0.45 4.85
CA VAL A 239 27.28 -1.62 4.04
C VAL A 239 27.03 -2.93 4.79
N ALA A 240 27.35 -2.98 6.09
CA ALA A 240 27.11 -4.16 6.91
C ALA A 240 25.62 -4.48 7.04
N LEU A 241 24.76 -3.48 7.23
CA LEU A 241 23.31 -3.64 7.30
C LEU A 241 22.74 -4.11 5.95
N LEU A 242 23.11 -3.48 4.84
CA LEU A 242 22.65 -3.88 3.51
C LEU A 242 23.08 -5.30 3.16
N ARG A 243 24.29 -5.72 3.54
CA ARG A 243 24.73 -7.12 3.34
C ARG A 243 23.85 -8.12 4.08
N LYS A 244 23.35 -7.78 5.27
CA LYS A 244 22.46 -8.63 6.06
C LYS A 244 21.04 -8.69 5.50
N LEU A 245 20.53 -7.60 4.94
CA LEU A 245 19.23 -7.60 4.23
C LEU A 245 19.33 -8.32 2.87
N LEU A 246 20.43 -8.12 2.14
CA LEU A 246 20.70 -8.73 0.83
C LEU A 246 21.47 -10.05 0.94
N THR A 247 21.28 -10.78 2.03
CA THR A 247 21.80 -12.15 2.16
C THR A 247 20.92 -13.11 1.38
N VAL A 248 21.50 -13.82 0.41
CA VAL A 248 20.76 -14.71 -0.52
C VAL A 248 20.05 -15.84 0.24
N ASN A 249 20.71 -16.49 1.19
CA ASN A 249 20.06 -17.50 2.03
C ASN A 249 19.11 -16.82 3.05
N PRO A 250 17.79 -17.05 3.00
CA PRO A 250 16.83 -16.43 3.90
C PRO A 250 17.08 -16.77 5.39
N GLU A 251 17.65 -17.93 5.71
CA GLU A 251 17.95 -18.34 7.10
C GLU A 251 19.03 -17.48 7.77
N HIS A 252 19.86 -16.81 6.98
CA HIS A 252 20.93 -15.94 7.46
C HIS A 252 20.63 -14.45 7.25
N ARG A 253 19.48 -14.15 6.62
CA ARG A 253 19.02 -12.79 6.34
C ARG A 253 18.40 -12.18 7.59
N PHE A 254 18.55 -10.87 7.73
CA PHE A 254 17.74 -10.13 8.71
C PHE A 254 16.27 -10.13 8.28
N SER A 255 15.42 -10.67 9.14
CA SER A 255 14.00 -10.96 8.82
C SER A 255 13.00 -10.66 9.95
N CYS A 256 13.43 -9.87 10.94
CA CYS A 256 12.57 -9.37 12.02
C CYS A 256 13.17 -8.10 12.64
N LEU A 257 12.37 -7.35 13.40
CA LEU A 257 12.79 -6.11 14.04
C LEU A 257 14.00 -6.32 14.98
N ALA A 258 14.03 -7.41 15.74
CA ALA A 258 15.12 -7.71 16.67
C ALA A 258 16.48 -7.81 15.97
N HIS A 259 16.53 -8.38 14.76
CA HIS A 259 17.77 -8.44 13.97
C HIS A 259 18.25 -7.05 13.56
N ILE A 260 17.33 -6.18 13.15
CA ILE A 260 17.62 -4.80 12.74
C ILE A 260 18.11 -3.98 13.93
N GLN A 261 17.43 -4.08 15.07
CA GLN A 261 17.80 -3.42 16.33
C GLN A 261 19.20 -3.82 16.83
N ALA A 262 19.61 -5.07 16.60
CA ALA A 262 20.93 -5.56 16.97
C ALA A 262 22.06 -5.05 16.04
N SER A 263 21.76 -4.38 14.94
CA SER A 263 22.76 -3.83 14.03
C SER A 263 23.51 -2.67 14.67
N ALA A 264 24.85 -2.68 14.55
CA ALA A 264 25.69 -1.57 15.01
C ALA A 264 25.28 -0.22 14.40
N HIS A 265 24.81 -0.23 13.15
CA HIS A 265 24.32 0.96 12.43
C HIS A 265 23.13 1.64 13.12
N LEU A 266 22.35 0.89 13.90
CA LEU A 266 21.10 1.34 14.52
C LEU A 266 21.19 1.40 16.05
N SER A 267 22.39 1.24 16.61
CA SER A 267 22.63 1.26 18.06
C SER A 267 22.23 2.56 18.77
N GLY A 268 22.25 3.69 18.05
CA GLY A 268 21.82 4.99 18.57
C GLY A 268 20.36 5.34 18.32
N VAL A 269 19.57 4.46 17.69
CA VAL A 269 18.16 4.74 17.36
C VAL A 269 17.27 4.48 18.55
N VAL A 270 16.50 5.50 18.95
CA VAL A 270 15.44 5.37 19.95
C VAL A 270 14.15 4.96 19.23
N TRP A 271 13.82 3.66 19.25
CA TRP A 271 12.73 3.10 18.45
C TRP A 271 11.33 3.60 18.85
N SER A 272 11.13 4.00 20.11
CA SER A 272 9.89 4.67 20.53
C SER A 272 9.73 6.01 19.83
N ASP A 273 10.80 6.78 19.69
CA ASP A 273 10.77 8.07 19.00
C ASP A 273 10.55 7.90 17.49
N VAL A 274 11.06 6.81 16.90
CA VAL A 274 10.71 6.45 15.51
C VAL A 274 9.21 6.14 15.43
N CYS A 275 8.69 5.22 16.24
CA CYS A 275 7.27 4.84 16.24
C CYS A 275 6.32 6.03 16.45
N GLU A 276 6.72 6.98 17.29
CA GLU A 276 5.97 8.21 17.56
C GLU A 276 6.26 9.35 16.57
N LYS A 277 7.00 9.07 15.48
CA LYS A 277 7.38 10.03 14.43
C LYS A 277 8.07 11.31 14.98
N ARG A 278 8.87 11.17 16.03
CA ARG A 278 9.66 12.27 16.63
C ARG A 278 11.02 12.47 15.97
N VAL A 279 11.51 11.47 15.24
CA VAL A 279 12.78 11.57 14.51
C VAL A 279 12.54 12.27 13.18
N GLU A 280 13.10 13.47 13.01
CA GLU A 280 12.89 14.27 11.80
C GLU A 280 13.55 13.61 10.56
N PRO A 281 12.79 13.40 9.46
CA PRO A 281 13.35 12.89 8.21
C PRO A 281 14.32 13.88 7.57
N GLY A 282 15.47 13.38 7.10
CA GLY A 282 16.47 14.21 6.40
C GLY A 282 16.02 14.70 5.01
N PHE A 283 14.90 14.20 4.49
CA PHE A 283 14.27 14.66 3.26
C PHE A 283 12.79 14.95 3.53
N VAL A 284 12.37 16.19 3.24
CA VAL A 284 10.96 16.60 3.35
C VAL A 284 10.50 17.04 1.96
N PRO A 285 9.45 16.41 1.40
CA PRO A 285 8.88 16.82 0.12
C PRO A 285 8.42 18.29 0.15
N ASN A 286 8.60 19.02 -0.96
CA ASN A 286 8.22 20.44 -1.02
C ASN A 286 6.71 20.61 -0.77
N LYS A 287 6.36 21.41 0.24
CA LYS A 287 4.97 21.72 0.60
C LYS A 287 4.27 22.48 -0.54
N GLY A 288 3.04 22.08 -0.85
CA GLY A 288 2.18 22.77 -1.82
C GLY A 288 2.33 22.32 -3.29
N ARG A 289 3.21 21.37 -3.59
CA ARG A 289 3.27 20.69 -4.88
C ARG A 289 2.85 19.24 -4.70
N LEU A 290 1.90 18.76 -5.51
CA LEU A 290 1.64 17.33 -5.57
C LEU A 290 2.82 16.65 -6.27
N HIS A 291 3.44 15.70 -5.58
CA HIS A 291 4.55 14.90 -6.08
C HIS A 291 4.01 13.66 -6.78
N CYS A 292 3.12 13.87 -7.75
CA CYS A 292 2.56 12.84 -8.61
C CYS A 292 2.80 13.19 -10.09
N ASP A 293 2.58 12.23 -10.99
CA ASP A 293 2.72 12.46 -12.42
C ASP A 293 1.70 13.55 -12.89
N PRO A 294 2.17 14.68 -13.47
CA PRO A 294 1.29 15.76 -13.94
C PRO A 294 0.28 15.31 -14.99
N THR A 295 0.54 14.21 -15.70
CA THR A 295 -0.39 13.68 -16.71
C THR A 295 -1.74 13.30 -16.13
N PHE A 296 -1.83 12.94 -14.85
CA PHE A 296 -3.12 12.65 -14.20
C PHE A 296 -4.00 13.90 -14.06
N GLU A 297 -3.39 15.05 -13.75
CA GLU A 297 -4.10 16.33 -13.70
C GLU A 297 -4.55 16.77 -15.10
N LEU A 298 -3.69 16.58 -16.11
CA LEU A 298 -4.03 16.90 -17.50
C LEU A 298 -5.13 15.98 -18.06
N GLU A 299 -5.09 14.67 -17.77
CA GLU A 299 -6.16 13.74 -18.15
C GLU A 299 -7.50 14.19 -17.56
N GLU A 300 -7.53 14.65 -16.30
CA GLU A 300 -8.75 15.18 -15.66
C GLU A 300 -9.23 16.47 -16.34
N MET A 301 -8.32 17.43 -16.57
CA MET A 301 -8.66 18.70 -17.24
C MET A 301 -9.14 18.53 -18.70
N ILE A 302 -8.65 17.50 -19.40
CA ILE A 302 -8.98 17.23 -20.81
C ILE A 302 -10.23 16.33 -20.92
N LEU A 303 -10.41 15.34 -20.05
CA LEU A 303 -11.53 14.39 -20.12
C LEU A 303 -12.81 14.91 -19.44
N GLU A 304 -12.72 15.71 -18.37
CA GLU A 304 -13.89 16.14 -17.60
C GLU A 304 -14.47 17.48 -18.07
N SER A 305 -15.00 17.51 -19.29
CA SER A 305 -16.00 18.52 -19.69
C SER A 305 -17.38 18.28 -19.03
N ARG A 306 -17.54 17.23 -18.20
CA ARG A 306 -18.79 16.90 -17.49
C ARG A 306 -18.51 16.25 -16.13
N PRO A 307 -18.86 16.89 -15.00
CA PRO A 307 -18.55 16.38 -13.67
C PRO A 307 -19.28 15.06 -13.36
N LEU A 308 -18.59 14.15 -12.67
CA LEU A 308 -19.05 12.83 -12.19
C LEU A 308 -20.45 12.83 -11.54
N HIS A 309 -20.87 13.94 -10.96
CA HIS A 309 -22.16 14.16 -10.29
C HIS A 309 -23.43 13.98 -11.15
N LYS A 310 -23.33 13.74 -12.47
CA LYS A 310 -24.49 13.65 -13.38
C LYS A 310 -24.69 12.29 -14.05
N LYS A 311 -24.16 11.19 -13.48
CA LYS A 311 -24.28 9.83 -14.05
C LYS A 311 -25.64 9.15 -13.81
N LYS A 312 -26.27 9.37 -12.64
CA LYS A 312 -27.64 8.88 -12.32
C LYS A 312 -28.69 9.25 -13.38
N LYS A 313 -28.58 10.46 -13.96
CA LYS A 313 -29.50 10.95 -15.01
C LYS A 313 -29.24 10.33 -16.39
N ARG A 314 -28.04 9.77 -16.63
CA ARG A 314 -27.68 9.03 -17.85
C ARG A 314 -28.14 7.57 -17.77
N LEU A 315 -28.00 6.93 -16.62
CA LEU A 315 -28.43 5.53 -16.41
C LEU A 315 -29.93 5.35 -16.63
N ALA A 316 -30.75 6.30 -16.17
CA ALA A 316 -32.18 6.32 -16.47
C ALA A 316 -32.51 6.45 -17.97
N LYS A 317 -31.59 7.00 -18.77
CA LYS A 317 -31.76 7.21 -20.22
C LYS A 317 -31.20 6.06 -21.07
N ASN A 318 -30.26 5.29 -20.54
CA ASN A 318 -29.70 4.10 -21.20
C ASN A 318 -30.57 2.85 -20.96
N LYS A 319 -31.15 2.67 -19.77
CA LYS A 319 -32.15 1.59 -19.52
C LYS A 319 -33.34 1.63 -20.49
N SER A 320 -33.69 2.80 -21.05
CA SER A 320 -34.75 2.92 -22.07
C SER A 320 -34.32 2.60 -23.51
N ARG A 321 -33.02 2.35 -23.77
CA ARG A 321 -32.47 2.18 -25.12
C ARG A 321 -32.01 0.75 -25.46
N ASP A 322 -31.78 -0.10 -24.46
CA ASP A 322 -31.22 -1.45 -24.69
C ASP A 322 -32.23 -2.56 -24.98
N ASN A 323 -33.51 -2.25 -25.20
CA ASN A 323 -34.53 -3.24 -25.59
C ASN A 323 -34.41 -3.77 -27.03
N SER A 324 -33.24 -3.68 -27.67
CA SER A 324 -33.07 -4.24 -29.02
C SER A 324 -31.61 -4.63 -29.29
N LYS A 325 -31.22 -5.89 -28.96
CA LYS A 325 -30.22 -6.68 -29.68
C LYS A 325 -30.11 -8.11 -29.12
N ASP A 326 -30.52 -9.07 -29.94
CA ASP A 326 -30.87 -10.46 -29.60
C ASP A 326 -29.70 -11.47 -29.70
N SER A 327 -28.44 -11.01 -29.58
CA SER A 327 -27.26 -11.88 -29.70
C SER A 327 -26.25 -11.75 -28.55
N SER A 328 -26.63 -11.04 -27.47
CA SER A 328 -25.76 -10.72 -26.33
C SER A 328 -26.39 -11.01 -24.96
N GLN A 329 -27.50 -11.74 -24.92
CA GLN A 329 -28.22 -12.03 -23.66
C GLN A 329 -27.38 -12.86 -22.70
N SER A 330 -26.76 -13.96 -23.14
CA SER A 330 -26.01 -14.84 -22.22
C SER A 330 -24.76 -14.23 -21.59
N GLU A 331 -24.02 -13.39 -22.33
CA GLU A 331 -22.86 -12.67 -21.78
C GLU A 331 -23.29 -11.55 -20.83
N ASN A 332 -24.40 -10.86 -21.14
CA ASN A 332 -24.98 -9.87 -20.24
C ASN A 332 -25.56 -10.51 -18.97
N ASP A 333 -26.17 -11.69 -19.07
CA ASP A 333 -26.71 -12.43 -17.93
C ASP A 333 -25.58 -12.88 -17.00
N TYR A 334 -24.48 -13.43 -17.53
CA TYR A 334 -23.30 -13.78 -16.72
C TYR A 334 -22.66 -12.56 -16.04
N LEU A 335 -22.49 -11.46 -16.78
CA LEU A 335 -21.95 -10.22 -16.22
C LEU A 335 -22.84 -9.69 -15.10
N GLN A 336 -24.16 -9.74 -15.29
CA GLN A 336 -25.14 -9.31 -14.31
C GLN A 336 -25.10 -10.19 -13.05
N GLU A 337 -25.02 -11.51 -13.19
CA GLU A 337 -24.84 -12.44 -12.06
C GLU A 337 -23.55 -12.13 -11.27
N CYS A 338 -22.43 -11.88 -11.96
CA CYS A 338 -21.19 -11.48 -11.31
C CYS A 338 -21.30 -10.14 -10.58
N LEU A 339 -21.96 -9.14 -11.16
CA LEU A 339 -22.20 -7.85 -10.52
C LEU A 339 -23.08 -7.99 -9.27
N GLU A 340 -24.08 -8.87 -9.31
CA GLU A 340 -24.95 -9.17 -8.17
C GLU A 340 -24.18 -9.92 -7.06
N ALA A 341 -23.31 -10.85 -7.41
CA ALA A 341 -22.44 -11.52 -6.45
C ALA A 341 -21.52 -10.51 -5.75
N ILE A 342 -20.87 -9.60 -6.49
CA ILE A 342 -20.07 -8.51 -5.88
C ILE A 342 -20.95 -7.68 -4.94
N GLN A 343 -22.17 -7.35 -5.35
CA GLN A 343 -23.06 -6.54 -4.54
C GLN A 343 -23.41 -7.21 -3.20
N GLN A 344 -23.56 -8.54 -3.19
CA GLN A 344 -23.89 -9.32 -2.00
C GLN A 344 -22.67 -9.57 -1.10
N ASP A 345 -21.53 -9.90 -1.70
CA ASP A 345 -20.34 -10.37 -0.97
C ASP A 345 -19.47 -9.21 -0.45
N PHE A 346 -19.58 -8.01 -1.02
CA PHE A 346 -18.78 -6.86 -0.60
C PHE A 346 -19.11 -6.41 0.83
N VAL A 347 -18.11 -6.44 1.69
CA VAL A 347 -18.23 -6.01 3.09
C VAL A 347 -17.99 -4.50 3.21
N ILE A 348 -19.01 -3.77 3.68
CA ILE A 348 -18.90 -2.35 4.02
C ILE A 348 -18.11 -2.20 5.31
N PHE A 349 -17.03 -1.42 5.26
CA PHE A 349 -16.17 -1.14 6.40
C PHE A 349 -16.22 0.33 6.81
N ASN A 350 -16.15 0.59 8.12
CA ASN A 350 -16.06 1.93 8.69
C ASN A 350 -15.25 1.91 9.99
N ARG A 351 -14.00 2.37 9.90
CA ARG A 351 -13.05 2.41 11.02
C ARG A 351 -13.49 3.35 12.14
N GLU A 352 -14.14 4.48 11.83
CA GLU A 352 -14.64 5.38 12.88
C GLU A 352 -15.69 4.70 13.75
N LYS A 353 -16.57 3.90 13.13
CA LYS A 353 -17.58 3.14 13.87
C LYS A 353 -16.93 2.05 14.72
N LEU A 354 -15.91 1.37 14.19
CA LEU A 354 -15.14 0.36 14.92
C LEU A 354 -14.47 0.97 16.17
N LYS A 355 -13.78 2.10 16.02
CA LYS A 355 -13.13 2.79 17.14
C LYS A 355 -14.10 3.24 18.21
N LYS A 356 -15.25 3.83 17.84
CA LYS A 356 -16.30 4.22 18.80
C LYS A 356 -16.90 3.04 19.56
N SER A 357 -16.94 1.84 18.97
CA SER A 357 -17.43 0.65 19.65
C SER A 357 -16.43 0.02 20.62
N GLN A 358 -15.15 0.37 20.50
CA GLN A 358 -14.06 -0.11 21.37
C GLN A 358 -13.77 0.86 22.52
N GLU A 359 -14.24 2.10 22.44
CA GLU A 359 -14.18 3.05 23.56
C GLU A 359 -15.11 2.57 24.70
N PRO A 360 -14.63 2.47 25.96
CA PRO A 360 -15.50 2.18 27.08
C PRO A 360 -16.58 3.27 27.20
N PRO A 361 -17.81 2.93 27.61
CA PRO A 361 -18.87 3.92 27.74
C PRO A 361 -18.40 5.02 28.70
N SER A 362 -18.33 6.26 28.21
CA SER A 362 -18.02 7.42 29.03
C SER A 362 -19.07 7.51 30.15
N GLU A 363 -18.64 7.35 31.41
CA GLU A 363 -19.49 7.71 32.55
C GLU A 363 -19.91 9.17 32.37
N SER A 364 -21.20 9.36 32.09
CA SER A 364 -21.82 10.67 32.16
C SER A 364 -21.66 11.15 33.60
N VAL A 365 -20.74 12.10 33.81
CA VAL A 365 -20.70 12.90 35.03
C VAL A 365 -22.03 13.62 35.12
N SER A 366 -22.95 13.06 35.91
CA SER A 366 -24.14 13.78 36.34
C SER A 366 -23.64 14.96 37.16
N ALA A 367 -23.86 16.16 36.64
CA ALA A 367 -23.80 17.38 37.41
C ALA A 367 -24.73 17.19 38.62
N SER A 368 -24.13 17.10 39.81
CA SER A 368 -24.88 17.20 41.04
C SER A 368 -25.39 18.63 41.13
N GLU A 369 -26.71 18.76 40.98
CA GLU A 369 -27.45 19.96 41.36
C GLU A 369 -27.16 20.26 42.82
N THR A 370 -26.34 21.27 43.06
CA THR A 370 -26.27 21.96 44.35
C THR A 370 -27.44 22.92 44.37
N THR A 371 -28.51 22.51 45.04
CA THR A 371 -29.56 23.42 45.51
C THR A 371 -29.23 23.82 46.94
N ASP A 372 -29.09 25.13 47.14
CA ASP A 372 -29.14 25.82 48.42
C ASP A 372 -30.44 25.49 49.18
N GLU A 373 -30.38 25.37 50.50
CA GLU A 373 -31.03 26.29 51.47
C GLU A 373 -31.20 25.68 52.87
N ALA A 374 -30.74 26.44 53.87
CA ALA A 374 -31.28 26.68 55.22
C ALA A 374 -31.74 25.52 56.13
N GLU A 375 -31.02 25.31 57.24
CA GLU A 375 -31.42 25.77 58.61
C GLU A 375 -30.25 25.68 59.59
#